data_AF-G4CNK4-F1
#
_entry.id   AF-G4CNK4-F1
#
_cell.length_a   1.000
_cell.length_b   1.000
_cell.length_c   1.000
_cell.angle_alpha   90.00
_cell.angle_beta   90.00
_cell.angle_gamma   90.00
#
_symmetry.space_group_name_H-M   'P 1'
#
loop_
_entity.id
_entity.type
_entity.pdbx_description
1 polymer ?
#
loop_
_entity_poly.entity_id
_entity_poly.type
_entity_poly.pdbx_seq_one_letter_code
_entity_poly.pdbx_strand_id
1 'polypeptide(L)'
;MTPFFQLLQQRVSAYGFSDSHISEPELHYLIKAACHAPSAYHLQNWHFTAVCSEKAKQALYHAAFRQHKIMQAAAVIVISGKLTGYQDLNEKLQASVQTGIIDNDTAQNWISAAHAAFHDNPRAQRDEAIRSASLAAMTLMLAAQEQGWASCPMSGFDTEAVRQTAGL
;
A
#
# COMPACT_ATOMS: atom_id res chain seq x y z
N MET A 1 22.03 -0.08 13.32
CA MET A 1 20.56 0.08 13.42
C MET A 1 20.30 1.47 13.96
N THR A 2 19.53 2.28 13.23
CA THR A 2 19.04 3.57 13.74
C THR A 2 18.01 3.29 14.83
N PRO A 3 18.09 3.91 16.03
CA PRO A 3 17.03 3.81 17.03
C PRO A 3 15.67 4.18 16.42
N PHE A 4 14.62 3.41 16.69
CA PHE A 4 13.32 3.57 16.03
C PHE A 4 12.77 5.00 16.12
N PHE A 5 12.88 5.64 17.29
CA PHE A 5 12.43 7.02 17.46
C PHE A 5 13.19 8.01 16.57
N GLN A 6 14.49 7.80 16.38
CA GLN A 6 15.30 8.61 15.47
C GLN A 6 14.89 8.39 14.01
N LEU A 7 14.54 7.15 13.62
CA LEU A 7 14.01 6.87 12.28
C LEU A 7 12.71 7.65 12.02
N LEU A 8 11.79 7.70 13.00
CA LEU A 8 10.56 8.47 12.90
C LEU A 8 10.82 9.98 12.73
N GLN A 9 11.81 10.52 13.44
CA GLN A 9 12.21 11.93 13.34
C GLN A 9 12.88 12.25 11.99
N GLN A 10 13.67 11.33 11.45
CA GLN A 10 14.36 11.50 10.18
C GLN A 10 13.42 11.38 8.98
N ARG A 11 12.37 10.57 9.08
CA ARG A 11 11.38 10.44 8.00
C ARG A 11 10.63 11.75 7.80
N VAL A 12 10.83 12.35 6.63
CA VAL A 12 10.16 13.57 6.18
C VAL A 12 9.55 13.35 4.80
N SER A 13 8.60 14.19 4.41
CA SER A 13 8.09 14.20 3.04
C SER A 13 9.11 14.91 2.14
N ALA A 14 9.90 14.12 1.40
CA ALA A 14 10.91 14.67 0.52
C ALA A 14 10.30 15.53 -0.61
N TYR A 15 10.90 16.69 -0.86
CA TYR A 15 10.43 17.59 -1.91
C TYR A 15 11.01 17.23 -3.29
N GLY A 16 12.23 16.71 -3.32
CA GLY A 16 12.89 16.22 -4.53
C GLY A 16 13.81 15.04 -4.22
N PHE A 17 14.22 14.35 -5.27
CA PHE A 17 15.04 13.14 -5.19
C PHE A 17 16.29 13.28 -6.08
N SER A 18 17.40 12.69 -5.65
CA SER A 18 18.59 12.55 -6.49
C SER A 18 18.35 11.47 -7.55
N ASP A 19 19.03 11.60 -8.69
CA ASP A 19 19.04 10.54 -9.70
C ASP A 19 19.65 9.28 -9.08
N SER A 20 18.83 8.24 -9.00
CA SER A 20 19.15 6.99 -8.34
C SER A 20 18.31 5.87 -8.93
N HIS A 21 18.87 4.67 -8.91
CA HIS A 21 18.19 3.46 -9.35
C HIS A 21 17.87 2.59 -8.14
N ILE A 22 16.63 2.15 -8.03
CA ILE A 22 16.21 1.15 -7.05
C ILE A 22 16.13 -0.20 -7.75
N SER A 23 16.80 -1.20 -7.17
CA SER A 23 16.81 -2.55 -7.72
C SER A 23 15.50 -3.29 -7.42
N GLU A 24 15.18 -4.31 -8.21
CA GLU A 24 14.02 -5.16 -7.98
C GLU A 24 14.03 -5.84 -6.59
N PRO A 25 15.17 -6.37 -6.06
CA PRO A 25 15.23 -6.88 -4.70
C PRO A 25 14.90 -5.84 -3.62
N GLU A 26 15.36 -4.60 -3.78
CA GLU A 26 15.04 -3.51 -2.85
C GLU A 26 13.55 -3.17 -2.90
N LEU A 27 12.96 -3.07 -4.10
CA LEU A 27 11.51 -2.88 -4.25
C LEU A 27 10.71 -4.00 -3.58
N HIS A 28 11.08 -5.25 -3.83
CA HIS A 28 10.44 -6.40 -3.20
C HIS A 28 10.57 -6.37 -1.68
N TYR A 29 11.72 -5.97 -1.15
CA TYR A 29 11.90 -5.78 0.29
C TYR A 29 10.92 -4.73 0.84
N LEU A 30 10.80 -3.57 0.20
CA LEU A 30 9.89 -2.50 0.62
C LEU A 30 8.41 -2.92 0.57
N ILE A 31 8.00 -3.60 -0.49
CA ILE A 31 6.62 -4.11 -0.61
C ILE A 31 6.34 -5.20 0.44
N LYS A 32 7.30 -6.11 0.66
CA LYS A 32 7.17 -7.14 1.70
C LYS A 32 7.05 -6.52 3.10
N ALA A 33 7.83 -5.47 3.38
CA ALA A 33 7.71 -4.72 4.63
C ALA A 33 6.32 -4.08 4.77
N ALA A 34 5.79 -3.47 3.70
CA ALA A 34 4.45 -2.88 3.67
C ALA A 34 3.34 -3.89 4.02
N CYS A 35 3.48 -5.16 3.57
CA CYS A 35 2.53 -6.24 3.88
C CYS A 35 2.47 -6.64 5.36
N HIS A 36 3.41 -6.20 6.20
CA HIS A 36 3.33 -6.38 7.66
C HIS A 36 2.41 -5.36 8.35
N ALA A 37 1.86 -4.40 7.61
CA ALA A 37 0.87 -3.49 8.17
C ALA A 37 -0.41 -4.23 8.64
N PRO A 38 -1.12 -3.74 9.67
CA PRO A 38 -2.41 -4.29 10.04
C PRO A 38 -3.51 -3.87 9.06
N SER A 39 -4.56 -4.69 8.98
CA SER A 39 -5.83 -4.42 8.28
C SER A 39 -7.00 -4.99 9.07
N ALA A 40 -8.20 -4.44 8.91
CA ALA A 40 -9.39 -5.01 9.55
C ALA A 40 -9.53 -6.49 9.16
N TYR A 41 -9.85 -7.38 10.10
CA TYR A 41 -10.00 -8.83 9.87
C TYR A 41 -8.83 -9.52 9.15
N HIS A 42 -7.64 -8.90 9.10
CA HIS A 42 -6.52 -9.36 8.27
C HIS A 42 -6.82 -9.38 6.75
N LEU A 43 -7.70 -8.49 6.30
CA LEU A 43 -8.14 -8.40 4.90
C LEU A 43 -7.00 -8.21 3.91
N GLN A 44 -5.94 -7.49 4.28
CA GLN A 44 -4.79 -7.17 3.41
C GLN A 44 -5.25 -6.76 2.01
N ASN A 45 -6.25 -5.89 1.94
CA ASN A 45 -6.94 -5.53 0.71
C ASN A 45 -6.23 -4.41 -0.03
N TRP A 46 -4.92 -4.24 0.15
CA TRP A 46 -4.10 -3.32 -0.62
C TRP A 46 -3.54 -3.99 -1.89
N HIS A 47 -3.26 -3.17 -2.88
CA HIS A 47 -2.54 -3.54 -4.09
C HIS A 47 -1.48 -2.48 -4.37
N PHE A 48 -0.26 -2.93 -4.67
CA PHE A 48 0.89 -2.08 -4.94
C PHE A 48 1.31 -2.23 -6.39
N THR A 49 1.41 -1.11 -7.09
CA THR A 49 1.95 -1.05 -8.45
C THR A 49 3.23 -0.22 -8.42
N ALA A 50 4.38 -0.85 -8.65
CA ALA A 50 5.66 -0.16 -8.76
C ALA A 50 5.85 0.36 -10.19
N VAL A 51 6.03 1.68 -10.32
CA VAL A 51 6.21 2.37 -11.60
C VAL A 51 7.63 2.91 -11.69
N CYS A 52 8.47 2.25 -12.49
CA CYS A 52 9.91 2.57 -12.61
C CYS A 52 10.29 3.11 -13.99
N SER A 53 9.58 2.74 -15.06
CA SER A 53 9.94 3.15 -16.42
C SER A 53 9.71 4.65 -16.63
N GLU A 54 10.61 5.31 -17.35
CA GLU A 54 10.49 6.75 -17.65
C GLU A 54 9.17 7.07 -18.35
N LYS A 55 8.75 6.25 -19.32
CA LYS A 55 7.48 6.42 -20.03
C LYS A 55 6.28 6.42 -19.08
N ALA A 56 6.23 5.48 -18.13
CA ALA A 56 5.13 5.40 -17.18
C ALA A 56 5.22 6.50 -16.11
N LYS A 57 6.42 6.87 -15.65
CA LYS A 57 6.62 8.03 -14.77
C LYS A 57 6.17 9.33 -15.45
N GLN A 58 6.41 9.49 -16.76
CA GLN A 58 5.95 10.65 -17.52
C GLN A 58 4.42 10.72 -17.59
N ALA A 59 3.74 9.59 -17.77
CA ALA A 59 2.28 9.52 -17.72
C ALA A 59 1.75 9.93 -16.32
N LEU A 60 2.34 9.40 -15.26
CA LEU A 60 1.99 9.79 -13.89
C LEU A 60 2.28 11.27 -13.61
N TYR A 61 3.38 11.82 -14.15
CA TYR A 61 3.72 13.23 -14.00
C TYR A 61 2.61 14.13 -14.57
N HIS A 62 2.07 13.78 -15.73
CA HIS A 62 0.93 14.50 -16.31
C HIS A 62 -0.36 14.30 -15.50
N ALA A 63 -0.64 13.07 -15.04
CA ALA A 63 -1.80 12.74 -14.22
C ALA A 63 -1.79 13.43 -12.85
N ALA A 64 -0.60 13.72 -12.30
CA ALA A 64 -0.41 14.33 -10.99
C ALA A 64 0.00 15.80 -11.07
N PHE A 65 -0.59 16.55 -12.00
CA PHE A 65 -0.43 18.00 -12.10
C PHE A 65 1.04 18.47 -12.20
N ARG A 66 1.88 17.70 -12.91
CA ARG A 66 3.27 18.04 -13.22
C ARG A 66 4.17 18.21 -11.99
N GLN A 67 3.94 17.41 -10.95
CA GLN A 67 4.82 17.35 -9.79
C GLN A 67 6.15 16.67 -10.12
N HIS A 68 7.22 17.47 -10.27
CA HIS A 68 8.55 17.03 -10.74
C HIS A 68 9.17 15.88 -9.95
N LYS A 69 8.83 15.74 -8.67
CA LYS A 69 9.31 14.64 -7.80
C LYS A 69 8.97 13.25 -8.36
N ILE A 70 7.92 13.12 -9.19
CA ILE A 70 7.56 11.87 -9.86
C ILE A 70 8.66 11.44 -10.84
N MET A 71 9.16 12.38 -11.66
CA MET A 71 10.21 12.07 -12.63
C MET A 71 11.53 11.77 -11.94
N GLN A 72 11.83 12.48 -10.85
CA GLN A 72 13.06 12.31 -10.06
C GLN A 72 13.09 11.02 -9.24
N ALA A 73 11.94 10.47 -8.86
CA ALA A 73 11.88 9.29 -8.00
C ALA A 73 12.46 8.05 -8.71
N ALA A 74 13.23 7.25 -7.97
CA ALA A 74 13.73 5.95 -8.44
C ALA A 74 12.58 4.99 -8.79
N ALA A 75 11.49 5.05 -8.02
CA ALA A 75 10.22 4.40 -8.31
C ALA A 75 9.05 5.20 -7.74
N VAL A 76 7.88 5.09 -8.36
CA VAL A 76 6.61 5.59 -7.83
C VAL A 76 5.73 4.40 -7.49
N ILE A 77 5.31 4.28 -6.23
CA ILE A 77 4.44 3.20 -5.80
C ILE A 77 3.00 3.71 -5.76
N VAL A 78 2.16 3.24 -6.68
CA VAL A 78 0.71 3.46 -6.62
C VAL A 78 0.12 2.44 -5.67
N ILE A 79 -0.60 2.92 -4.66
CA ILE A 79 -1.21 2.08 -3.63
C ILE A 79 -2.72 2.24 -3.73
N SER A 80 -3.42 1.15 -3.98
CA SER A 80 -4.88 1.11 -4.09
C SER A 80 -5.45 0.07 -3.14
N GLY A 81 -6.74 0.16 -2.82
CA GLY A 81 -7.43 -0.84 -2.01
C GLY A 81 -8.56 -1.53 -2.78
N LYS A 82 -8.65 -2.85 -2.68
CA LYS A 82 -9.76 -3.67 -3.18
C LYS A 82 -10.99 -3.46 -2.30
N LEU A 83 -12.03 -2.85 -2.88
CA LEU A 83 -13.30 -2.55 -2.21
C LEU A 83 -14.02 -3.82 -1.72
N THR A 84 -13.86 -4.91 -2.46
CA THR A 84 -14.50 -6.20 -2.18
C THR A 84 -13.58 -7.19 -1.46
N GLY A 85 -12.49 -6.72 -0.83
CA GLY A 85 -11.52 -7.61 -0.18
C GLY A 85 -12.10 -8.54 0.89
N TYR A 86 -13.25 -8.17 1.49
CA TYR A 86 -13.97 -9.01 2.43
C TYR A 86 -14.50 -10.32 1.85
N GLN A 87 -14.72 -10.39 0.52
CA GLN A 87 -15.18 -11.58 -0.17
C GLN A 87 -14.10 -12.67 -0.22
N ASP A 88 -12.81 -12.28 -0.13
CA ASP A 88 -11.68 -13.21 -0.17
C ASP A 88 -11.32 -13.74 1.23
N LEU A 89 -11.99 -13.26 2.29
CA LEU A 89 -11.56 -13.49 3.68
C LEU A 89 -11.56 -14.97 4.05
N ASN A 90 -12.50 -15.76 3.53
CA ASN A 90 -12.53 -17.21 3.74
C ASN A 90 -11.25 -17.89 3.24
N GLU A 91 -10.79 -17.54 2.04
CA GLU A 91 -9.54 -18.08 1.47
C GLU A 91 -8.34 -17.65 2.32
N LYS A 92 -8.27 -16.36 2.70
CA LYS A 92 -7.15 -15.80 3.46
C LYS A 92 -6.99 -16.41 4.85
N LEU A 93 -8.09 -16.72 5.53
CA LEU A 93 -8.06 -17.30 6.87
C LEU A 93 -7.75 -18.79 6.88
N GLN A 94 -7.82 -19.50 5.74
CA GLN A 94 -7.63 -20.95 5.70
C GLN A 94 -6.28 -21.39 6.27
N ALA A 95 -5.19 -20.70 5.91
CA ALA A 95 -3.87 -21.02 6.43
C ALA A 95 -3.80 -20.84 7.96
N SER A 96 -4.41 -19.78 8.49
CA SER A 96 -4.47 -19.53 9.94
C SER A 96 -5.29 -20.59 10.68
N VAL A 97 -6.38 -21.08 10.08
CA VAL A 97 -7.18 -22.19 10.62
C VAL A 97 -6.38 -23.49 10.59
N GLN A 98 -5.76 -23.83 9.46
CA GLN A 98 -4.97 -25.07 9.29
C GLN A 98 -3.77 -25.14 10.24
N THR A 99 -3.16 -23.98 10.54
CA THR A 99 -2.01 -23.87 11.46
C THR A 99 -2.43 -23.73 12.93
N GLY A 100 -3.74 -23.67 13.22
CA GLY A 100 -4.26 -23.53 14.58
C GLY A 100 -4.04 -22.17 15.23
N ILE A 101 -3.72 -21.13 14.44
CA ILE A 101 -3.62 -19.75 14.94
C ILE A 101 -5.00 -19.25 15.38
N ILE A 102 -6.05 -19.64 14.63
CA ILE A 102 -7.46 -19.42 14.98
C ILE A 102 -8.23 -20.73 14.77
N ASP A 103 -9.30 -20.93 15.53
CA ASP A 103 -10.23 -22.03 15.27
C ASP A 103 -11.23 -21.68 14.15
N ASN A 104 -11.97 -22.70 13.69
CA ASN A 104 -12.94 -22.56 12.61
C ASN A 104 -14.09 -21.61 13.00
N ASP A 105 -14.59 -21.71 14.24
CA ASP A 105 -15.72 -20.90 14.70
C ASP A 105 -15.36 -19.40 14.71
N THR A 106 -14.15 -19.07 15.16
CA THR A 106 -13.59 -17.70 15.12
C THR A 106 -13.50 -17.21 13.68
N ALA A 107 -12.99 -18.03 12.76
CA ALA A 107 -12.90 -17.67 11.34
C ALA A 107 -14.28 -17.41 10.73
N GLN A 108 -15.28 -18.28 10.97
CA GLN A 108 -16.65 -18.09 10.46
C GLN A 108 -17.31 -16.85 11.05
N ASN A 109 -17.08 -16.55 12.32
CA ASN A 109 -17.57 -15.34 12.96
C ASN A 109 -16.97 -14.09 12.31
N TRP A 110 -15.67 -14.07 12.02
CA TRP A 110 -15.02 -12.96 11.34
C TRP A 110 -15.52 -12.77 9.91
N ILE A 111 -15.68 -13.87 9.16
CA ILE A 111 -16.23 -13.84 7.79
C ILE A 111 -17.64 -13.25 7.81
N SER A 112 -18.50 -13.74 8.71
CA SER A 112 -19.88 -13.26 8.84
C SER A 112 -19.93 -11.78 9.23
N ALA A 113 -19.11 -11.36 10.20
CA ALA A 113 -19.05 -9.96 10.63
C ALA A 113 -18.52 -9.03 9.53
N ALA A 114 -17.49 -9.44 8.78
CA ALA A 114 -16.97 -8.68 7.65
C ALA A 114 -18.03 -8.54 6.54
N HIS A 115 -18.73 -9.62 6.20
CA HIS A 115 -19.83 -9.56 5.24
C HIS A 115 -20.94 -8.61 5.71
N ALA A 116 -21.35 -8.69 6.97
CA ALA A 116 -22.37 -7.79 7.52
C ALA A 116 -21.94 -6.30 7.51
N ALA A 117 -20.64 -6.03 7.74
CA ALA A 117 -20.11 -4.67 7.78
C ALA A 117 -19.98 -4.04 6.38
N PHE A 118 -19.60 -4.83 5.37
CA PHE A 118 -19.16 -4.31 4.08
C PHE A 118 -20.09 -4.62 2.90
N HIS A 119 -20.91 -5.68 2.97
CA HIS A 119 -21.84 -6.02 1.89
C HIS A 119 -22.87 -4.89 1.70
N ASP A 120 -23.12 -4.53 0.44
CA ASP A 120 -24.01 -3.43 0.02
C ASP A 120 -23.76 -2.10 0.74
N ASN A 121 -22.52 -1.88 1.20
CA ASN A 121 -22.09 -0.67 1.88
C ASN A 121 -20.86 -0.04 1.20
N PRO A 122 -21.03 0.64 0.06
CA PRO A 122 -19.91 1.21 -0.72
C PRO A 122 -19.04 2.19 0.09
N ARG A 123 -19.64 2.91 1.04
CA ARG A 123 -18.91 3.83 1.91
C ARG A 123 -17.97 3.08 2.84
N ALA A 124 -18.46 2.04 3.54
CA ALA A 124 -17.62 1.24 4.42
C ALA A 124 -16.50 0.52 3.64
N GLN A 125 -16.81 -0.01 2.45
CA GLN A 125 -15.82 -0.62 1.55
C GLN A 125 -14.70 0.36 1.18
N ARG A 126 -15.07 1.58 0.74
CA ARG A 126 -14.12 2.64 0.40
C ARG A 126 -13.26 3.05 1.60
N ASP A 127 -13.91 3.30 2.74
CA ASP A 127 -13.22 3.82 3.92
C ASP A 127 -12.24 2.76 4.49
N GLU A 128 -12.59 1.48 4.45
CA GLU A 128 -11.68 0.39 4.81
C GLU A 128 -10.53 0.24 3.81
N ALA A 129 -10.81 0.26 2.50
CA ALA A 129 -9.78 0.21 1.47
C ALA A 129 -8.74 1.33 1.63
N ILE A 130 -9.18 2.56 1.90
CA ILE A 130 -8.30 3.70 2.16
C ILE A 130 -7.52 3.50 3.46
N ARG A 131 -8.18 3.06 4.55
CA ARG A 131 -7.54 2.85 5.86
C ARG A 131 -6.40 1.83 5.76
N SER A 132 -6.69 0.65 5.23
CA SER A 132 -5.71 -0.42 5.08
C SER A 132 -4.56 0.00 4.15
N ALA A 133 -4.85 0.62 3.00
CA ALA A 133 -3.81 1.14 2.10
C ALA A 133 -2.94 2.23 2.76
N SER A 134 -3.53 3.10 3.60
CA SER A 134 -2.80 4.17 4.29
C SER A 134 -1.85 3.64 5.37
N LEU A 135 -2.27 2.60 6.12
CA LEU A 135 -1.41 1.93 7.09
C LEU A 135 -0.23 1.25 6.38
N ALA A 136 -0.49 0.55 5.28
CA ALA A 136 0.55 -0.09 4.50
C ALA A 136 1.50 0.93 3.85
N ALA A 137 0.99 2.07 3.38
CA ALA A 137 1.80 3.17 2.86
C ALA A 137 2.75 3.74 3.92
N MET A 138 2.29 3.94 5.15
CA MET A 138 3.15 4.42 6.23
C MET A 138 4.25 3.40 6.58
N THR A 139 3.90 2.11 6.67
CA THR A 139 4.88 1.04 6.89
C THR A 139 5.94 1.00 5.78
N LEU A 140 5.53 1.15 4.52
CA LEU A 140 6.43 1.25 3.37
C LEU A 140 7.39 2.44 3.50
N MET A 141 6.89 3.62 3.88
CA MET A 141 7.73 4.81 4.04
C MET A 141 8.75 4.68 5.18
N LEU A 142 8.41 3.96 6.25
CA LEU A 142 9.35 3.66 7.34
C LEU A 142 10.42 2.66 6.91
N ALA A 143 10.04 1.62 6.18
CA ALA A 143 10.99 0.67 5.59
C ALA A 143 11.93 1.35 4.59
N ALA A 144 11.39 2.26 3.76
CA ALA A 144 12.20 3.07 2.86
C ALA A 144 13.24 3.90 3.63
N GLN A 145 12.82 4.59 4.69
CA GLN A 145 13.72 5.37 5.53
C GLN A 145 14.82 4.51 6.19
N GLU A 146 14.47 3.30 6.65
CA GLU A 146 15.42 2.35 7.23
C GLU A 146 16.50 1.92 6.21
N GLN A 147 16.09 1.70 4.96
CA GLN A 147 16.96 1.32 3.85
C GLN A 147 17.69 2.51 3.20
N GLY A 148 17.59 3.72 3.77
CA GLY A 148 18.26 4.92 3.27
C GLY A 148 17.54 5.62 2.11
N TRP A 149 16.32 5.20 1.76
CA TRP A 149 15.49 5.83 0.74
C TRP A 149 14.64 6.95 1.33
N ALA A 150 14.61 8.09 0.65
CA ALA A 150 13.64 9.15 0.92
C ALA A 150 12.29 8.82 0.27
N SER A 151 11.18 9.28 0.86
CA SER A 151 9.84 9.08 0.31
C SER A 151 8.97 10.34 0.44
N CYS A 152 7.90 10.41 -0.36
CA CYS A 152 6.89 11.46 -0.25
C CYS A 152 5.52 10.88 -0.56
N PRO A 153 4.55 10.88 0.38
CA PRO A 153 3.18 10.51 0.07
C PRO A 153 2.54 11.59 -0.82
N MET A 154 1.67 11.18 -1.73
CA MET A 154 0.97 12.08 -2.66
C MET A 154 -0.50 11.69 -2.75
N SER A 155 -1.40 12.67 -2.68
CA SER A 155 -2.83 12.53 -2.97
C SER A 155 -3.33 13.48 -4.05
N GLY A 156 -2.51 14.47 -4.45
CA GLY A 156 -2.83 15.42 -5.50
C GLY A 156 -2.60 14.82 -6.88
N PHE A 157 -3.56 14.08 -7.40
CA PHE A 157 -3.54 13.52 -8.76
C PHE A 157 -4.96 13.29 -9.30
N ASP A 158 -5.07 13.20 -10.62
CA ASP A 158 -6.25 12.68 -11.29
C ASP A 158 -6.34 11.15 -11.05
N THR A 159 -7.39 10.72 -10.36
CA THR A 159 -7.55 9.33 -9.94
C THR A 159 -7.72 8.38 -11.13
N GLU A 160 -8.44 8.80 -12.16
CA GLU A 160 -8.73 7.94 -13.32
C GLU A 160 -7.48 7.78 -14.20
N ALA A 161 -6.76 8.89 -14.45
CA ALA A 161 -5.52 8.84 -15.21
C ALA A 161 -4.42 8.00 -14.50
N VAL A 162 -4.34 8.05 -13.17
CA VAL A 162 -3.44 7.19 -12.39
C VAL A 162 -3.85 5.73 -12.49
N ARG A 163 -5.15 5.40 -12.37
CA ARG A 163 -5.64 4.02 -12.50
C ARG A 163 -5.27 3.40 -13.84
N GLN A 164 -5.50 4.13 -14.94
CA GLN A 164 -5.13 3.69 -16.28
C GLN A 164 -3.62 3.44 -16.42
N THR A 165 -2.79 4.34 -15.87
CA THR A 165 -1.33 4.18 -15.91
C THR A 165 -0.85 3.00 -15.06
N ALA A 166 -1.53 2.72 -13.94
CA ALA A 166 -1.21 1.63 -13.04
C ALA A 166 -1.84 0.27 -13.44
N GLY A 167 -2.69 0.24 -14.48
CA GLY A 167 -3.38 -0.98 -14.93
C GLY A 167 -4.47 -1.47 -13.97
N LEU A 168 -5.16 -0.55 -13.30
CA LEU A 168 -6.17 -0.81 -12.26
C LEU A 168 -7.61 -0.70 -12.73
#